data_AF-A0A7W0Q3P4-F1
#
_entry.id   AF-A0A7W0Q3P4-F1
#
_cell.length_a   1.000
_cell.length_b   1.000
_cell.length_c   1.000
_cell.angle_alpha   90.00
_cell.angle_beta   90.00
_cell.angle_gamma   90.00
#
_symmetry.space_group_name_H-M   'P 1'
#
loop_
_entity.id
_entity.type
_entity.pdbx_description
1 polymer ?
#
loop_
_entity_poly.entity_id
_entity_poly.type
_entity_poly.pdbx_seq_one_letter_code
_entity_poly.pdbx_strand_id
1 'polypeptide(L)'
;MRVLIQHRSRYGYPRPALLGPQVIRLRPADHARARIESYTLRVEPEQRLHWQRDPHGNHVVRATFKAGETTQALDLLVEMVADISPVNPFDFFIDDRVKSTPFTYPDRLDSELAPYLDTGDPAYRLGRTATELLKELPWSGSTIDILVHLNNTVREKIAYVIRDEAGVWTPEETLVNGRGSCRDVAVLMVALMRHRGIASRFVSGYLVQLADEGMIPDEPKGVSHDVVDLHAWAEAYIPGAGWIGFDATSGLLCGEGHIALACTASPIHAAPLEGTCDVIANDVQFSTTISRLGHEARPTAPYAEDVWGELVEGGDRADAALVAAGLEVWVGGEPTFTARGDQLQRQDAEEWQGGAVGEDKWKRGRDLAERLRQRLAPGGVILHRMGKNYPGESLPRWALDVIARRDGEPLWPARELRDDATPEAAQRVGEAFAAALGVAPELHAAYEDPWEILRAEAQLPVDLDPRAAGLDDPEERRRLARILDRGVGKVVGWVLPLGRRTTAKGKVPDDAPWRTERWKLRREQLFLVPGDSPIGLRLPLASLLDAPSVTWGDAPDLPDPRRGDEATAAAQPAPPAAIIPDPQ
;
A
#
# COMPACT_ATOMS: atom_id res chain seq x y z
N MET A 1 2.94 -6.50 11.69
CA MET A 1 1.95 -5.78 12.52
C MET A 1 2.04 -6.31 13.93
N ARG A 2 2.30 -5.47 14.92
CA ARG A 2 2.44 -5.91 16.31
C ARG A 2 1.06 -5.97 16.97
N VAL A 3 0.75 -7.09 17.61
CA VAL A 3 -0.54 -7.30 18.29
C VAL A 3 -0.31 -7.84 19.70
N LEU A 4 -1.16 -7.41 20.62
CA LEU A 4 -1.31 -8.01 21.95
C LEU A 4 -2.46 -9.02 21.86
N ILE A 5 -2.18 -10.26 22.23
CA ILE A 5 -3.16 -11.33 22.37
C ILE A 5 -3.29 -11.64 23.86
N GLN A 6 -4.53 -11.62 24.36
CA GLN A 6 -4.82 -12.13 25.70
C GLN A 6 -5.80 -13.30 25.57
N HIS A 7 -5.49 -14.39 26.26
CA HIS A 7 -6.32 -15.58 26.35
C HIS A 7 -6.57 -15.86 27.82
N ARG A 8 -7.84 -16.01 28.21
CA ARG A 8 -8.24 -16.43 29.54
C ARG A 8 -9.07 -17.70 29.49
N SER A 9 -8.74 -18.68 30.33
CA SER A 9 -9.56 -19.86 30.58
C SER A 9 -9.83 -19.98 32.06
N ARG A 10 -11.10 -19.90 32.45
CA ARG A 10 -11.52 -20.03 33.84
C ARG A 10 -12.46 -21.21 34.01
N TYR A 11 -12.14 -22.07 34.96
CA TYR A 11 -12.93 -23.24 35.33
C TYR A 11 -13.43 -23.03 36.76
N GLY A 12 -14.71 -22.69 36.92
CA GLY A 12 -15.42 -22.57 38.19
C GLY A 12 -15.96 -23.91 38.67
N TYR A 13 -15.75 -24.19 39.95
CA TYR A 13 -16.22 -25.41 40.59
C TYR A 13 -17.45 -25.12 41.46
N PRO A 14 -18.47 -25.99 41.45
CA PRO A 14 -19.70 -25.80 42.25
C PRO A 14 -19.45 -25.86 43.77
N ARG A 15 -18.30 -26.39 44.18
CA ARG A 15 -17.80 -26.46 45.54
C ARG A 15 -16.27 -26.47 45.51
N PRO A 16 -15.58 -26.08 46.60
CA PRO A 16 -14.13 -26.11 46.65
C PRO A 16 -13.57 -27.47 46.21
N ALA A 17 -12.63 -27.43 45.28
CA ALA A 17 -12.09 -28.59 44.60
C ALA A 17 -10.58 -28.73 44.83
N LEU A 18 -10.12 -29.96 44.96
CA LEU A 18 -8.72 -30.36 44.97
C LEU A 18 -8.23 -30.51 43.53
N LEU A 19 -7.27 -29.68 43.15
CA LEU A 19 -6.63 -29.77 41.85
C LEU A 19 -5.49 -30.80 41.86
N GLY A 20 -5.58 -31.78 40.96
CA GLY A 20 -4.45 -32.64 40.62
C GLY A 20 -3.47 -31.93 39.67
N PRO A 21 -2.39 -32.61 39.25
CA PRO A 21 -1.46 -32.06 38.27
C PRO A 21 -2.16 -31.68 36.96
N GLN A 22 -1.86 -30.48 36.48
CA GLN A 22 -2.34 -29.96 35.20
C GLN A 22 -1.19 -29.84 34.21
N VAL A 23 -1.50 -30.00 32.94
CA VAL A 23 -0.61 -29.89 31.79
C VAL A 23 -1.17 -28.82 30.88
N ILE A 24 -0.43 -27.75 30.68
CA ILE A 24 -0.85 -26.58 29.89
C ILE A 24 0.06 -26.46 28.67
N ARG A 25 -0.55 -26.27 27.50
CA ARG A 25 0.11 -26.21 26.18
C ARG A 25 -0.22 -24.91 25.43
N LEU A 26 -0.21 -23.80 26.16
CA LEU A 26 -0.61 -22.48 25.64
C LEU A 26 0.57 -21.57 25.27
N ARG A 27 1.79 -22.11 25.18
CA ARG A 27 2.97 -21.36 24.74
C ARG A 27 3.23 -21.64 23.26
N PRO A 28 3.42 -20.60 22.42
CA PRO A 28 3.73 -20.79 21.01
C PRO A 28 4.95 -21.69 20.78
N ALA A 29 4.84 -22.54 19.77
CA ALA A 29 5.91 -23.40 19.31
C ALA A 29 7.02 -22.55 18.67
N ASP A 30 8.28 -23.00 18.79
CA ASP A 30 9.43 -22.26 18.26
C ASP A 30 9.39 -22.06 16.73
N HIS A 31 8.64 -22.91 16.02
CA HIS A 31 8.50 -22.86 14.57
C HIS A 31 7.24 -22.10 14.13
N ALA A 32 6.52 -21.44 15.04
CA ALA A 32 5.42 -20.57 14.67
C ALA A 32 5.93 -19.45 13.73
N ARG A 33 5.18 -19.16 12.66
CA ARG A 33 5.59 -18.17 11.66
C ARG A 33 5.59 -16.74 12.23
N ALA A 34 4.64 -16.45 13.12
CA ALA A 34 4.60 -15.19 13.86
C ALA A 34 5.77 -15.08 14.83
N ARG A 35 6.44 -13.92 14.85
CA ARG A 35 7.52 -13.67 15.80
C ARG A 35 6.94 -13.29 17.16
N ILE A 36 7.14 -14.13 18.17
CA ILE A 36 6.69 -13.88 19.54
C ILE A 36 7.72 -13.01 20.27
N GLU A 37 7.33 -11.79 20.63
CA GLU A 37 8.22 -10.83 21.30
C GLU A 37 8.20 -10.98 22.82
N SER A 38 7.02 -11.24 23.38
CA SER A 38 6.85 -11.49 24.81
C SER A 38 5.72 -12.49 25.05
N TYR A 39 5.85 -13.26 26.13
CA TYR A 39 4.87 -14.25 26.56
C TYR A 39 4.84 -14.33 28.08
N THR A 40 3.64 -14.31 28.66
CA THR A 40 3.40 -14.54 30.08
C THR A 40 2.27 -15.54 30.24
N LEU A 41 2.42 -16.47 31.20
CA LEU A 41 1.36 -17.34 31.68
C LEU A 41 1.20 -17.10 33.18
N ARG A 42 -0.01 -16.70 33.58
CA ARG A 42 -0.44 -16.63 34.97
C ARG A 42 -1.43 -17.77 35.21
N VAL A 43 -1.26 -18.43 36.35
CA VAL A 43 -2.14 -19.52 36.79
C VAL A 43 -2.55 -19.22 38.22
N GLU A 44 -3.85 -19.30 38.49
CA GLU A 44 -4.42 -19.21 39.84
C GLU A 44 -5.26 -20.46 40.11
N PRO A 45 -5.23 -21.05 41.33
CA PRO A 45 -4.54 -20.60 42.54
C PRO A 45 -3.02 -20.84 42.51
N GLU A 46 -2.32 -20.46 43.61
CA GLU A 46 -0.88 -20.64 43.75
C GLU A 46 -0.44 -22.10 43.50
N GLN A 47 0.62 -22.24 42.73
CA GLN A 47 1.01 -23.45 42.05
C GLN A 47 2.51 -23.47 41.84
N ARG A 48 3.07 -24.67 41.77
CA ARG A 48 4.43 -24.88 41.28
C ARG A 48 4.38 -25.24 39.80
N LEU A 49 4.99 -24.39 38.96
CA LEU A 49 5.15 -24.61 37.54
C LEU A 49 6.46 -25.31 37.22
N HIS A 50 6.42 -26.32 36.34
CA HIS A 50 7.59 -26.98 35.77
C HIS A 50 7.49 -26.98 34.24
N TRP A 51 8.35 -26.18 33.60
CA TRP A 51 8.44 -26.10 32.14
C TRP A 51 9.29 -27.24 31.57
N GLN A 52 8.80 -27.84 30.49
CA GLN A 52 9.46 -28.92 29.77
C GLN A 52 9.12 -28.86 28.28
N ARG A 53 9.80 -29.68 27.48
CA ARG A 53 9.38 -30.02 26.12
C ARG A 53 8.82 -31.44 26.09
N ASP A 54 7.74 -31.64 25.36
CA ASP A 54 7.25 -32.99 25.08
C ASP A 54 8.07 -33.66 23.96
N PRO A 55 7.85 -34.96 23.66
CA PRO A 55 8.55 -35.65 22.59
C PRO A 55 8.37 -35.05 21.18
N HIS A 56 7.36 -34.20 20.99
CA HIS A 56 7.09 -33.50 19.73
C HIS A 56 7.76 -32.11 19.68
N GLY A 57 8.45 -31.71 20.75
CA GLY A 57 9.13 -30.42 20.86
C GLY A 57 8.22 -29.27 21.29
N ASN A 58 6.97 -29.54 21.68
CA ASN A 58 6.04 -28.51 22.14
C ASN A 58 6.45 -28.00 23.52
N HIS A 59 6.21 -26.71 23.78
CA HIS A 59 6.39 -26.15 25.11
C HIS A 59 5.22 -26.55 26.01
N VAL A 60 5.52 -27.28 27.08
CA VAL A 60 4.52 -27.79 28.01
C VAL A 60 4.90 -27.36 29.42
N VAL A 61 3.92 -26.87 30.19
CA VAL A 61 4.12 -26.61 31.61
C VAL A 61 3.24 -27.54 32.43
N ARG A 62 3.84 -28.17 33.44
CA ARG A 62 3.13 -28.93 34.46
C ARG A 62 2.89 -28.05 35.66
N ALA A 63 1.63 -27.75 35.95
CA ALA A 63 1.23 -27.05 37.16
C ALA A 63 0.83 -28.07 38.23
N THR A 64 1.44 -27.94 39.41
CA THR A 64 1.12 -28.78 40.58
C THR A 64 0.68 -27.89 41.73
N PHE A 65 -0.39 -28.31 42.40
CA PHE A 65 -1.03 -27.55 43.46
C PHE A 65 -0.68 -28.15 44.81
N LYS A 66 -0.77 -27.33 45.86
CA LYS A 66 -0.45 -27.75 47.22
C LYS A 66 -1.48 -28.76 47.72
N ALA A 67 -0.99 -29.88 48.24
CA ALA A 67 -1.85 -30.95 48.71
C ALA A 67 -2.76 -30.48 49.86
N GLY A 68 -4.05 -30.80 49.77
CA GLY A 68 -5.06 -30.46 50.78
C GLY A 68 -5.65 -29.05 50.67
N GLU A 69 -5.12 -28.19 49.81
CA GLU A 69 -5.73 -26.88 49.53
C GLU A 69 -6.79 -26.99 48.45
N THR A 70 -7.96 -26.42 48.72
CA THR A 70 -9.08 -26.40 47.79
C THR A 70 -9.26 -25.01 47.17
N THR A 71 -9.77 -24.97 45.95
CA THR A 71 -10.08 -23.71 45.25
C THR A 71 -11.48 -23.72 44.67
N GLN A 72 -12.06 -22.53 44.51
CA GLN A 72 -13.34 -22.34 43.83
C GLN A 72 -13.18 -22.22 42.31
N ALA A 73 -11.96 -21.93 41.83
CA ALA A 73 -11.69 -21.84 40.39
C ALA A 73 -10.22 -22.16 40.05
N LEU A 74 -10.00 -22.61 38.82
CA LEU A 74 -8.71 -22.61 38.12
C LEU A 74 -8.77 -21.51 37.05
N ASP A 75 -7.88 -20.53 37.12
CA ASP A 75 -7.79 -19.43 36.15
C ASP A 75 -6.43 -19.46 35.45
N LEU A 76 -6.46 -19.41 34.12
CA LEU A 76 -5.29 -19.34 33.26
C LEU A 76 -5.37 -18.07 32.44
N LEU A 77 -4.39 -17.19 32.59
CA LEU A 77 -4.26 -15.98 31.77
C LEU A 77 -2.94 -16.05 30.99
N VAL A 78 -3.05 -16.04 29.68
CA VAL A 78 -1.93 -15.90 28.75
C VAL A 78 -1.97 -14.51 28.16
N GLU A 79 -0.82 -13.84 28.18
CA GLU A 79 -0.63 -12.54 27.53
C GLU A 79 0.60 -12.63 26.64
N MET A 80 0.47 -12.31 25.36
CA MET A 80 1.59 -12.34 24.43
C MET A 80 1.57 -11.19 23.44
N VAL A 81 2.76 -10.73 23.07
CA VAL A 81 2.94 -9.79 21.96
C VAL A 81 3.52 -10.56 20.79
N ALA A 82 2.83 -10.52 19.66
CA ALA A 82 3.23 -11.17 18.43
C ALA A 82 3.38 -10.14 17.31
N ASP A 83 4.41 -10.29 16.49
CA ASP A 83 4.52 -9.59 15.21
C ASP A 83 3.98 -10.50 14.09
N ILE A 84 2.82 -10.11 13.58
CA ILE A 84 2.10 -10.73 12.47
C ILE A 84 2.50 -9.99 11.21
N SER A 85 3.51 -10.51 10.52
CA SER A 85 3.97 -9.97 9.24
C SER A 85 3.52 -10.89 8.11
N PRO A 86 2.99 -10.36 6.99
CA PRO A 86 2.54 -11.17 5.87
C PRO A 86 3.61 -12.15 5.42
N VAL A 87 3.25 -13.42 5.28
CA VAL A 87 4.11 -14.46 4.73
C VAL A 87 3.45 -15.06 3.51
N ASN A 88 4.23 -15.37 2.48
CA ASN A 88 3.70 -16.17 1.38
C ASN A 88 3.61 -17.64 1.85
N PRO A 89 2.40 -18.22 2.01
CA PRO A 89 2.25 -19.58 2.48
C PRO A 89 2.78 -20.63 1.47
N PHE A 90 3.06 -20.22 0.23
CA PHE A 90 3.65 -21.04 -0.84
C PHE A 90 5.16 -20.83 -1.02
N ASP A 91 5.81 -20.05 -0.16
CA ASP A 91 7.27 -19.81 -0.23
C ASP A 91 8.06 -21.00 0.36
N PHE A 92 8.10 -22.08 -0.41
CA PHE A 92 8.87 -23.28 -0.11
C PHE A 92 9.23 -24.02 -1.40
N PHE A 93 10.21 -24.91 -1.32
CA PHE A 93 10.56 -25.83 -2.40
C PHE A 93 10.35 -27.26 -1.93
N ILE A 94 10.00 -28.16 -2.86
CA ILE A 94 9.88 -29.59 -2.56
C ILE A 94 10.91 -30.37 -3.36
N ASP A 95 11.38 -31.49 -2.81
CA ASP A 95 12.35 -32.35 -3.50
C ASP A 95 11.76 -32.92 -4.80
N ASP A 96 12.61 -33.08 -5.82
CA ASP A 96 12.19 -33.63 -7.13
C ASP A 96 11.49 -34.99 -7.02
N ARG A 97 11.90 -35.81 -6.04
CA ARG A 97 11.37 -37.16 -5.80
C ARG A 97 9.94 -37.17 -5.26
N VAL A 98 9.46 -36.04 -4.74
CA VAL A 98 8.12 -35.92 -4.13
C VAL A 98 7.24 -34.90 -4.85
N LYS A 99 7.61 -34.47 -6.06
CA LYS A 99 6.81 -33.55 -6.88
C LYS A 99 5.47 -34.14 -7.30
N SER A 100 5.33 -35.46 -7.32
CA SER A 100 4.08 -36.12 -7.65
C SER A 100 3.74 -37.25 -6.70
N THR A 101 2.45 -37.46 -6.43
CA THR A 101 1.96 -38.58 -5.64
C THR A 101 1.57 -39.78 -6.51
N PRO A 102 1.54 -40.99 -5.95
CA PRO A 102 2.11 -41.34 -4.64
C PRO A 102 3.65 -41.28 -4.66
N PHE A 103 4.26 -40.91 -3.55
CA PHE A 103 5.71 -40.97 -3.36
C PHE A 103 6.07 -41.79 -2.13
N THR A 104 7.33 -42.18 -2.03
CA THR A 104 7.89 -42.79 -0.82
C THR A 104 8.88 -41.82 -0.19
N TYR A 105 8.95 -41.80 1.13
CA TYR A 105 9.89 -40.93 1.84
C TYR A 105 11.33 -41.39 1.59
N PRO A 106 12.25 -40.49 1.21
CA PRO A 106 13.64 -40.84 0.93
C PRO A 106 14.39 -41.23 2.21
N ASP A 107 15.50 -41.95 2.04
CA ASP A 107 16.54 -42.13 3.07
C ASP A 107 16.04 -42.67 4.43
N ARG A 108 14.99 -43.49 4.42
CA ARG A 108 14.32 -44.07 5.61
C ARG A 108 13.66 -43.03 6.53
N LEU A 109 13.36 -41.85 6.01
CA LEU A 109 12.65 -40.80 6.73
C LEU A 109 11.22 -41.23 7.14
N ASP A 110 10.64 -42.21 6.44
CA ASP A 110 9.39 -42.88 6.86
C ASP A 110 9.46 -43.46 8.28
N SER A 111 10.61 -43.99 8.67
CA SER A 111 10.84 -44.59 9.98
C SER A 111 10.85 -43.54 11.09
N GLU A 112 11.38 -42.35 10.80
CA GLU A 112 11.37 -41.20 11.72
C GLU A 112 9.97 -40.55 11.79
N LEU A 113 9.24 -40.59 10.66
CA LEU A 113 7.88 -40.07 10.54
C LEU A 113 6.80 -41.09 10.90
N ALA A 114 7.16 -42.30 11.35
CA ALA A 114 6.22 -43.40 11.57
C ALA A 114 4.99 -43.02 12.43
N PRO A 115 5.10 -42.27 13.55
CA PRO A 115 3.93 -41.84 14.31
C PRO A 115 2.98 -40.92 13.52
N TYR A 116 3.51 -40.17 12.56
CA TYR A 116 2.76 -39.25 11.70
C TYR A 116 2.22 -39.91 10.44
N LEU A 117 2.60 -41.16 10.17
CA LEU A 117 2.06 -42.01 9.11
C LEU A 117 1.04 -43.03 9.64
N ASP A 118 0.92 -43.16 10.97
CA ASP A 118 0.07 -44.18 11.59
C ASP A 118 -1.42 -43.95 11.29
N THR A 119 -2.02 -44.92 10.60
CA THR A 119 -3.46 -45.01 10.31
C THR A 119 -4.22 -45.91 11.30
N GLY A 120 -3.51 -46.51 12.27
CA GLY A 120 -4.06 -47.44 13.26
C GLY A 120 -4.72 -46.77 14.46
N ASP A 121 -4.29 -45.54 14.81
CA ASP A 121 -4.92 -44.71 15.84
C ASP A 121 -6.44 -44.59 15.57
N PRO A 122 -7.31 -44.95 16.53
CA PRO A 122 -8.76 -44.81 16.40
C PRO A 122 -9.22 -43.44 15.88
N ALA A 123 -8.54 -42.36 16.26
CA ALA A 123 -8.88 -41.00 15.86
C ALA A 123 -8.73 -40.77 14.35
N TYR A 124 -7.87 -41.54 13.66
CA TYR A 124 -7.57 -41.35 12.22
C TYR A 124 -8.04 -42.50 11.33
N ARG A 125 -8.84 -43.43 11.87
CA ARG A 125 -9.43 -44.50 11.04
C ARG A 125 -10.49 -43.92 10.13
N LEU A 126 -10.44 -44.32 8.87
CA LEU A 126 -11.49 -44.00 7.91
C LEU A 126 -12.65 -45.00 8.08
N GLY A 127 -13.86 -44.46 8.13
CA GLY A 127 -15.08 -45.24 7.93
C GLY A 127 -15.42 -45.37 6.44
N ARG A 128 -16.67 -45.71 6.15
CA ARG A 128 -17.12 -45.95 4.78
C ARG A 128 -17.13 -44.67 3.96
N THR A 129 -17.79 -43.61 4.47
CA THR A 129 -17.92 -42.33 3.76
C THR A 129 -16.56 -41.67 3.56
N ALA A 130 -15.68 -41.73 4.57
CA ALA A 130 -14.32 -41.20 4.44
C ALA A 130 -13.47 -41.96 3.41
N THR A 131 -13.65 -43.28 3.33
CA THR A 131 -13.00 -44.11 2.30
C THR A 131 -13.55 -43.83 0.89
N GLU A 132 -14.85 -43.60 0.76
CA GLU A 132 -15.49 -43.23 -0.51
C GLU A 132 -14.98 -41.87 -1.00
N LEU A 133 -14.93 -40.87 -0.12
CA LEU A 133 -14.33 -39.56 -0.41
C LEU A 133 -12.90 -39.68 -0.94
N LEU A 134 -12.07 -40.52 -0.29
CA LEU A 134 -10.68 -40.68 -0.69
C LEU A 134 -10.52 -41.25 -2.11
N LYS A 135 -11.48 -42.08 -2.56
CA LYS A 135 -11.54 -42.69 -3.90
C LYS A 135 -12.03 -41.73 -4.98
N GLU A 136 -12.87 -40.75 -4.62
CA GLU A 136 -13.34 -39.71 -5.55
C GLU A 136 -12.21 -38.77 -5.97
N LEU A 137 -11.27 -38.54 -5.06
CA LEU A 137 -10.16 -37.61 -5.24
C LEU A 137 -9.04 -38.22 -6.11
N PRO A 138 -8.40 -37.43 -7.00
CA PRO A 138 -7.25 -37.90 -7.78
C PRO A 138 -6.17 -38.54 -6.91
N TRP A 139 -5.72 -39.74 -7.28
CA TRP A 139 -4.69 -40.48 -6.54
C TRP A 139 -3.27 -40.02 -6.89
N SER A 140 -3.07 -39.59 -8.14
CA SER A 140 -1.77 -39.17 -8.68
C SER A 140 -1.84 -37.80 -9.33
N GLY A 141 -0.74 -37.05 -9.25
CA GLY A 141 -0.64 -35.69 -9.76
C GLY A 141 0.42 -34.91 -8.98
N SER A 142 0.48 -33.60 -9.20
CA SER A 142 1.32 -32.71 -8.40
C SER A 142 0.95 -32.82 -6.92
N THR A 143 1.94 -33.05 -6.06
CA THR A 143 1.72 -33.29 -4.62
C THR A 143 1.03 -32.11 -3.95
N ILE A 144 1.46 -30.88 -4.26
CA ILE A 144 0.86 -29.67 -3.68
C ILE A 144 -0.55 -29.46 -4.21
N ASP A 145 -0.79 -29.64 -5.51
CA ASP A 145 -2.12 -29.48 -6.10
C ASP A 145 -3.11 -30.48 -5.50
N ILE A 146 -2.67 -31.71 -5.22
CA ILE A 146 -3.48 -32.72 -4.55
C ILE A 146 -3.81 -32.32 -3.11
N LEU A 147 -2.85 -31.80 -2.35
CA LEU A 147 -3.10 -31.36 -0.97
C LEU A 147 -4.03 -30.14 -0.93
N VAL A 148 -3.84 -29.18 -1.85
CA VAL A 148 -4.73 -28.02 -2.02
C VAL A 148 -6.14 -28.47 -2.42
N HIS A 149 -6.25 -29.39 -3.38
CA HIS A 149 -7.54 -29.94 -3.81
C HIS A 149 -8.24 -30.70 -2.67
N LEU A 150 -7.49 -31.46 -1.87
CA LEU A 150 -8.01 -32.12 -0.68
C LEU A 150 -8.53 -31.11 0.35
N ASN A 151 -7.77 -30.06 0.63
CA ASN A 151 -8.14 -29.00 1.55
C ASN A 151 -9.46 -28.32 1.13
N ASN A 152 -9.57 -27.94 -0.14
CA ASN A 152 -10.77 -27.33 -0.71
C ASN A 152 -11.97 -28.28 -0.71
N THR A 153 -11.76 -29.56 -1.04
CA THR A 153 -12.84 -30.55 -1.06
C THR A 153 -13.44 -30.74 0.34
N VAL A 154 -12.61 -30.78 1.39
CA VAL A 154 -13.11 -30.88 2.77
C VAL A 154 -13.83 -29.59 3.17
N ARG A 155 -13.28 -28.43 2.81
CA ARG A 155 -13.93 -27.12 3.05
C ARG A 155 -15.33 -27.02 2.45
N GLU A 156 -15.53 -27.56 1.25
CA GLU A 156 -16.79 -27.55 0.52
C GLU A 156 -17.82 -28.56 1.10
N LYS A 157 -17.34 -29.73 1.56
CA LYS A 157 -18.22 -30.79 2.08
C LYS A 157 -18.64 -30.61 3.54
N ILE A 158 -17.87 -29.84 4.33
CA ILE A 158 -18.09 -29.71 5.78
C ILE A 158 -18.48 -28.27 6.14
N ALA A 159 -19.69 -28.10 6.68
CA ALA A 159 -20.11 -26.84 7.27
C ALA A 159 -19.43 -26.60 8.63
N TYR A 160 -18.80 -25.45 8.80
CA TYR A 160 -18.17 -25.08 10.07
C TYR A 160 -19.21 -24.80 11.16
N VAL A 161 -19.02 -25.39 12.35
CA VAL A 161 -19.85 -25.15 13.53
C VAL A 161 -19.00 -25.04 14.80
N ILE A 162 -19.41 -24.19 15.73
CA ILE A 162 -18.85 -24.14 17.08
C ILE A 162 -19.47 -25.26 17.91
N ARG A 163 -18.65 -25.94 18.72
CA ARG A 163 -19.07 -27.09 19.52
C ARG A 163 -18.53 -27.01 20.93
N ASP A 164 -19.45 -27.07 21.90
CA ASP A 164 -19.12 -27.07 23.32
C ASP A 164 -18.83 -28.47 23.86
N GLU A 165 -19.21 -29.54 23.15
CA GLU A 165 -18.98 -30.90 23.64
C GLU A 165 -17.48 -31.23 23.71
N ALA A 166 -17.10 -32.07 24.66
CA ALA A 166 -15.71 -32.53 24.77
C ALA A 166 -15.34 -33.53 23.66
N GLY A 167 -14.04 -33.60 23.35
CA GLY A 167 -13.47 -34.57 22.41
C GLY A 167 -13.51 -34.12 20.95
N VAL A 168 -13.01 -34.99 20.07
CA VAL A 168 -13.01 -34.81 18.61
C VAL A 168 -13.92 -35.85 17.97
N TRP A 169 -14.63 -35.47 16.92
CA TRP A 169 -15.30 -36.44 16.06
C TRP A 169 -14.30 -37.18 15.19
N THR A 170 -14.60 -38.44 14.94
CA THR A 170 -13.89 -39.25 13.96
C THR A 170 -14.09 -38.70 12.54
N PRO A 171 -13.21 -39.06 11.58
CA PRO A 171 -13.38 -38.71 10.18
C PRO A 171 -14.76 -39.09 9.62
N GLU A 172 -15.26 -40.28 10.00
CA GLU A 172 -16.57 -40.77 9.56
C GLU A 172 -17.72 -39.94 10.15
N GLU A 173 -17.70 -39.67 11.46
CA GLU A 173 -18.71 -38.84 12.11
C GLU A 173 -18.78 -37.45 11.49
N THR A 174 -17.62 -36.83 11.23
CA THR A 174 -17.54 -35.49 10.63
C THR A 174 -18.18 -35.46 9.24
N LEU A 175 -17.86 -36.45 8.39
CA LEU A 175 -18.41 -36.53 7.04
C LEU A 175 -19.89 -36.89 7.01
N VAL A 176 -20.34 -37.85 7.83
CA VAL A 176 -21.74 -38.25 7.91
C VAL A 176 -22.62 -37.10 8.39
N ASN A 177 -22.14 -36.30 9.35
CA ASN A 177 -22.87 -35.12 9.81
C ASN A 177 -22.81 -33.95 8.83
N GLY A 178 -21.85 -33.93 7.89
CA GLY A 178 -21.64 -32.84 6.94
C GLY A 178 -21.26 -31.50 7.61
N ARG A 179 -20.83 -31.55 8.88
CA ARG A 179 -20.46 -30.37 9.68
C ARG A 179 -19.42 -30.75 10.74
N GLY A 180 -18.66 -29.78 11.23
CA GLY A 180 -17.68 -30.00 12.28
C GLY A 180 -17.04 -28.71 12.79
N SER A 181 -16.43 -28.80 13.96
CA SER A 181 -15.56 -27.76 14.51
C SER A 181 -14.15 -27.85 13.91
N CYS A 182 -13.30 -26.85 14.14
CA CYS A 182 -11.93 -26.82 13.59
C CYS A 182 -11.11 -28.08 13.96
N ARG A 183 -11.25 -28.57 15.19
CA ARG A 183 -10.61 -29.82 15.65
C ARG A 183 -11.11 -31.07 14.91
N ASP A 184 -12.40 -31.14 14.58
CA ASP A 184 -12.99 -32.29 13.88
C ASP A 184 -12.48 -32.33 12.43
N VAL A 185 -12.47 -31.16 11.79
CA VAL A 185 -11.98 -30.96 10.42
C VAL A 185 -10.47 -31.23 10.33
N ALA A 186 -9.68 -30.80 11.32
CA ALA A 186 -8.25 -31.09 11.37
C ALA A 186 -7.96 -32.60 11.51
N VAL A 187 -8.74 -33.32 12.34
CA VAL A 187 -8.62 -34.79 12.46
C VAL A 187 -8.94 -35.48 11.14
N LEU A 188 -10.03 -35.07 10.46
CA LEU A 188 -10.38 -35.58 9.14
C LEU A 188 -9.25 -35.34 8.13
N MET A 189 -8.69 -34.13 8.06
CA MET A 189 -7.59 -33.82 7.16
C MET A 189 -6.36 -34.68 7.41
N VAL A 190 -5.92 -34.82 8.67
CA VAL A 190 -4.79 -35.69 9.02
C VAL A 190 -5.06 -37.13 8.61
N ALA A 191 -6.26 -37.66 8.86
CA ALA A 191 -6.63 -39.01 8.45
C ALA A 191 -6.52 -39.18 6.93
N LEU A 192 -7.13 -38.29 6.14
CA LEU A 192 -7.11 -38.38 4.67
C LEU A 192 -5.69 -38.34 4.11
N MET A 193 -4.83 -37.46 4.66
CA MET A 193 -3.43 -37.36 4.23
C MET A 193 -2.61 -38.61 4.60
N ARG A 194 -2.78 -39.14 5.82
CA ARG A 194 -2.08 -40.38 6.25
C ARG A 194 -2.47 -41.59 5.41
N HIS A 195 -3.74 -41.73 5.06
CA HIS A 195 -4.22 -42.79 4.17
C HIS A 195 -3.77 -42.61 2.71
N ARG A 196 -3.18 -41.47 2.35
CA ARG A 196 -2.43 -41.25 1.08
C ARG A 196 -0.92 -41.47 1.22
N GLY A 197 -0.46 -41.94 2.38
CA GLY A 197 0.95 -42.13 2.68
C GLY A 197 1.71 -40.83 2.94
N ILE A 198 1.01 -39.74 3.29
CA ILE A 198 1.63 -38.44 3.60
C ILE A 198 1.64 -38.23 5.11
N ALA A 199 2.84 -38.13 5.68
CA ALA A 199 3.05 -37.92 7.11
C ALA A 199 2.39 -36.60 7.54
N SER A 200 1.48 -36.68 8.50
CA SER A 200 0.64 -35.55 8.89
C SER A 200 0.44 -35.47 10.40
N ARG A 201 0.35 -34.25 10.94
CA ARG A 201 0.19 -33.99 12.38
C ARG A 201 -0.98 -33.05 12.65
N PHE A 202 -1.58 -33.21 13.82
CA PHE A 202 -2.62 -32.33 14.34
C PHE A 202 -1.96 -31.13 15.01
N VAL A 203 -2.45 -29.93 14.74
CA VAL A 203 -1.95 -28.69 15.35
C VAL A 203 -3.07 -28.01 16.10
N SER A 204 -2.81 -27.64 17.35
CA SER A 204 -3.62 -26.71 18.12
C SER A 204 -2.86 -25.39 18.27
N GLY A 205 -3.54 -24.27 18.03
CA GLY A 205 -2.93 -22.98 18.24
C GLY A 205 -3.90 -21.81 18.21
N TYR A 206 -3.39 -20.60 17.97
CA TYR A 206 -4.24 -19.42 17.74
C TYR A 206 -4.40 -19.17 16.25
N LEU A 207 -5.59 -18.73 15.85
CA LEU A 207 -5.84 -18.12 14.56
C LEU A 207 -6.10 -16.63 14.77
N VAL A 208 -5.17 -15.80 14.31
CA VAL A 208 -5.30 -14.35 14.25
C VAL A 208 -5.76 -13.95 12.86
N GLN A 209 -6.88 -13.23 12.78
CA GLN A 209 -7.35 -12.62 11.54
C GLN A 209 -7.44 -11.12 11.77
N LEU A 210 -6.66 -10.36 11.01
CA LEU A 210 -6.70 -8.90 11.08
C LEU A 210 -7.69 -8.38 10.05
N ALA A 211 -8.51 -7.42 10.45
CA ALA A 211 -9.38 -6.71 9.52
C ALA A 211 -8.52 -5.95 8.50
N ASP A 212 -8.86 -6.11 7.23
CA ASP A 212 -8.29 -5.30 6.17
C ASP A 212 -8.80 -3.86 6.33
N GLU A 213 -7.87 -2.91 6.33
CA GLU A 213 -8.14 -1.48 6.45
C GLU A 213 -8.38 -0.81 5.08
N GLY A 214 -8.59 -1.60 4.02
CA GLY A 214 -9.15 -1.13 2.74
C GLY A 214 -8.14 -0.47 1.81
N MET A 215 -6.91 -1.00 1.75
CA MET A 215 -5.85 -0.43 0.90
C MET A 215 -5.99 -0.79 -0.58
N ILE A 216 -6.84 -1.75 -0.94
CA ILE A 216 -7.02 -2.24 -2.31
C ILE A 216 -8.53 -2.23 -2.64
N PRO A 217 -8.99 -1.36 -3.56
CA PRO A 217 -10.35 -1.44 -4.09
C PRO A 217 -10.59 -2.82 -4.72
N ASP A 218 -11.79 -3.38 -4.49
CA ASP A 218 -12.30 -4.61 -5.13
C ASP A 218 -11.76 -5.98 -4.66
N GLU A 219 -11.05 -6.07 -3.53
CA GLU A 219 -10.71 -7.38 -2.93
C GLU A 219 -11.81 -7.94 -2.00
N PRO A 220 -11.90 -9.28 -1.84
CA PRO A 220 -12.79 -9.91 -0.87
C PRO A 220 -12.47 -9.40 0.52
N LYS A 221 -13.42 -8.67 1.13
CA LYS A 221 -13.27 -8.19 2.50
C LYS A 221 -13.14 -9.40 3.43
N GLY A 222 -12.03 -9.45 4.17
CA GLY A 222 -11.79 -10.45 5.20
C GLY A 222 -12.70 -10.26 6.42
N VAL A 223 -12.17 -10.49 7.62
CA VAL A 223 -12.93 -10.23 8.85
C VAL A 223 -13.24 -8.73 9.01
N SER A 224 -14.40 -8.42 9.58
CA SER A 224 -14.84 -7.02 9.77
C SER A 224 -14.16 -6.30 10.93
N HIS A 225 -13.53 -7.05 11.83
CA HIS A 225 -12.76 -6.57 12.96
C HIS A 225 -11.63 -7.57 13.23
N ASP A 226 -10.63 -7.17 14.02
CA ASP A 226 -9.56 -8.09 14.42
C ASP A 226 -10.13 -9.18 15.33
N VAL A 227 -9.85 -10.43 15.00
CA VAL A 227 -10.31 -11.62 15.74
C VAL A 227 -9.12 -12.49 16.09
N VAL A 228 -9.15 -13.07 17.28
CA VAL A 228 -8.26 -14.14 17.69
C VAL A 228 -9.02 -15.21 18.45
N ASP A 229 -8.85 -16.47 18.03
CA ASP A 229 -9.48 -17.62 18.67
C ASP A 229 -8.50 -18.78 18.80
N LEU A 230 -8.77 -19.69 19.74
CA LEU A 230 -8.17 -21.01 19.69
C LEU A 230 -8.67 -21.76 18.45
N HIS A 231 -7.74 -22.35 17.72
CA HIS A 231 -7.99 -23.01 16.46
C HIS A 231 -7.21 -24.31 16.33
N ALA A 232 -7.59 -25.12 15.35
CA ALA A 232 -6.88 -26.34 15.01
C ALA A 232 -6.81 -26.55 13.49
N TRP A 233 -5.69 -27.08 13.02
CA TRP A 233 -5.44 -27.38 11.60
C TRP A 233 -4.56 -28.62 11.45
N ALA A 234 -4.37 -29.06 10.21
CA ALA A 234 -3.50 -30.17 9.88
C ALA A 234 -2.19 -29.66 9.27
N GLU A 235 -1.08 -30.32 9.57
CA GLU A 235 0.19 -30.08 8.88
C GLU A 235 0.67 -31.36 8.19
N ALA A 236 1.15 -31.24 6.95
CA ALA A 236 1.74 -32.33 6.18
C ALA A 236 3.25 -32.12 6.06
N TYR A 237 4.04 -33.17 6.29
CA TYR A 237 5.48 -33.13 6.10
C TYR A 237 5.85 -33.52 4.66
N ILE A 238 6.43 -32.59 3.92
CA ILE A 238 6.87 -32.78 2.53
C ILE A 238 8.39 -32.55 2.46
N PRO A 239 9.18 -33.54 1.99
CA PRO A 239 10.62 -33.37 1.81
C PRO A 239 10.96 -32.14 0.95
N GLY A 240 11.93 -31.35 1.42
CA GLY A 240 12.27 -30.03 0.88
C GLY A 240 11.52 -28.87 1.59
N ALA A 241 10.22 -29.01 1.82
CA ALA A 241 9.39 -27.94 2.38
C ALA A 241 9.22 -28.02 3.91
N GLY A 242 9.36 -29.21 4.49
CA GLY A 242 9.07 -29.46 5.90
C GLY A 242 7.57 -29.56 6.18
N TRP A 243 7.14 -29.09 7.35
CA TRP A 243 5.72 -29.10 7.76
C TRP A 243 4.96 -27.92 7.13
N ILE A 244 4.00 -28.22 6.26
CA ILE A 244 3.12 -27.25 5.60
C ILE A 244 1.73 -27.34 6.23
N GLY A 245 1.16 -26.21 6.65
CA GLY A 245 -0.17 -26.15 7.28
C GLY A 245 -1.31 -25.99 6.28
N PHE A 246 -2.39 -26.72 6.54
CA PHE A 246 -3.63 -26.74 5.77
C PHE A 246 -4.81 -26.56 6.71
N ASP A 247 -5.55 -25.47 6.51
CA ASP A 247 -6.74 -25.14 7.27
C ASP A 247 -7.99 -25.36 6.40
N ALA A 248 -8.58 -26.54 6.52
CA ALA A 248 -9.77 -26.91 5.76
C ALA A 248 -11.06 -26.23 6.27
N THR A 249 -11.00 -25.46 7.37
CA THR A 249 -12.15 -24.64 7.78
C THR A 249 -12.29 -23.38 6.94
N SER A 250 -11.17 -22.85 6.46
CA SER A 250 -11.13 -21.72 5.52
C SER A 250 -10.90 -22.17 4.07
N GLY A 251 -10.29 -23.33 3.85
CA GLY A 251 -9.81 -23.78 2.54
C GLY A 251 -8.42 -23.24 2.18
N LEU A 252 -7.78 -22.52 3.10
CA LEU A 252 -6.49 -21.86 2.87
C LEU A 252 -5.32 -22.69 3.44
N LEU A 253 -4.13 -22.41 2.93
CA LEU A 253 -2.89 -22.80 3.61
C LEU A 253 -2.69 -21.90 4.84
N CYS A 254 -2.02 -22.44 5.86
CA CYS A 254 -1.73 -21.70 7.07
C CYS A 254 -0.70 -20.59 6.80
N GLY A 255 -1.05 -19.36 7.17
CA GLY A 255 -0.23 -18.16 7.01
C GLY A 255 0.33 -17.64 8.33
N GLU A 256 0.62 -16.35 8.38
CA GLU A 256 1.16 -15.66 9.55
C GLU A 256 0.20 -15.62 10.74
N GLY A 257 -1.11 -15.67 10.48
CA GLY A 257 -2.14 -15.69 11.49
C GLY A 257 -2.25 -17.01 12.26
N HIS A 258 -1.68 -18.10 11.74
CA HIS A 258 -1.70 -19.43 12.36
C HIS A 258 -0.52 -19.60 13.32
N ILE A 259 -0.73 -19.31 14.61
CA ILE A 259 0.29 -19.40 15.65
C ILE A 259 0.21 -20.76 16.33
N ALA A 260 1.03 -21.71 15.90
CA ALA A 260 1.08 -23.06 16.46
C ALA A 260 1.47 -23.03 17.96
N LEU A 261 0.76 -23.78 18.80
CA LEU A 261 1.09 -23.97 20.23
C LEU A 261 1.55 -25.41 20.50
N ALA A 262 0.76 -26.39 20.03
CA ALA A 262 1.06 -27.80 20.16
C ALA A 262 0.82 -28.56 18.86
N CYS A 263 1.86 -29.22 18.35
CA CYS A 263 1.81 -30.05 17.14
C CYS A 263 2.08 -31.50 17.54
N THR A 264 1.16 -32.42 17.27
CA THR A 264 1.24 -33.80 17.78
C THR A 264 0.81 -34.83 16.74
N ALA A 265 1.32 -36.06 16.91
CA ALA A 265 0.88 -37.19 16.10
C ALA A 265 -0.52 -37.67 16.47
N SER A 266 -1.02 -37.40 17.68
CA SER A 266 -2.35 -37.79 18.14
C SER A 266 -3.06 -36.58 18.76
N PRO A 267 -4.34 -36.33 18.43
CA PRO A 267 -5.00 -35.07 18.79
C PRO A 267 -5.22 -34.93 20.30
N ILE A 268 -5.29 -36.05 21.03
CA ILE A 268 -5.44 -36.06 22.49
C ILE A 268 -4.28 -35.37 23.21
N HIS A 269 -3.08 -35.40 22.62
CA HIS A 269 -1.89 -34.77 23.20
C HIS A 269 -1.76 -33.27 22.86
N ALA A 270 -2.67 -32.72 22.05
CA ALA A 270 -2.69 -31.30 21.69
C ALA A 270 -3.69 -30.48 22.52
N ALA A 271 -4.37 -31.09 23.51
CA ALA A 271 -5.32 -30.39 24.36
C ALA A 271 -4.63 -29.19 25.07
N PRO A 272 -5.20 -27.96 24.98
CA PRO A 272 -4.60 -26.76 25.59
C PRO A 272 -4.40 -26.87 27.10
N LEU A 273 -5.32 -27.57 27.77
CA LEU A 273 -5.28 -27.91 29.18
C LEU A 273 -5.72 -29.38 29.36
N GLU A 274 -4.97 -30.11 30.18
CA GLU A 274 -5.27 -31.49 30.56
C GLU A 274 -4.90 -31.70 32.04
N GLY A 275 -5.74 -32.37 32.81
CA GLY A 275 -5.41 -32.70 34.19
C GLY A 275 -6.58 -33.29 34.95
N THR A 276 -6.41 -33.41 36.26
CA THR A 276 -7.41 -34.05 37.12
C THR A 276 -7.91 -33.11 38.21
N CYS A 277 -9.15 -33.32 38.62
CA CYS A 277 -9.81 -32.62 39.71
C CYS A 277 -10.79 -33.59 40.38
N ASP A 278 -11.00 -33.47 41.69
CA ASP A 278 -12.01 -34.27 42.41
C ASP A 278 -13.45 -33.76 42.18
N VAL A 279 -13.59 -32.56 41.62
CA VAL A 279 -14.87 -31.93 41.27
C VAL A 279 -14.87 -31.54 39.79
N ILE A 280 -15.95 -31.88 39.08
CA ILE A 280 -16.18 -31.45 37.70
C ILE A 280 -16.57 -29.96 37.72
N ALA A 281 -15.87 -29.15 36.94
CA ALA A 281 -16.21 -27.74 36.75
C ALA A 281 -17.59 -27.62 36.07
N ASN A 282 -18.41 -26.69 36.54
CA ASN A 282 -19.76 -26.44 36.00
C ASN A 282 -19.90 -25.06 35.33
N ASP A 283 -18.92 -24.17 35.52
CA ASP A 283 -18.81 -22.88 34.86
C ASP A 283 -17.46 -22.84 34.14
N VAL A 284 -17.49 -22.84 32.81
CA VAL A 284 -16.26 -22.79 32.01
C VAL A 284 -16.34 -21.57 31.10
N GLN A 285 -15.40 -20.65 31.29
CA GLN A 285 -15.35 -19.38 30.58
C GLN A 285 -14.06 -19.30 29.77
N PHE A 286 -14.20 -19.02 28.48
CA PHE A 286 -13.11 -18.80 27.56
C PHE A 286 -13.25 -17.40 26.96
N SER A 287 -12.20 -16.60 27.04
CA SER A 287 -12.17 -15.30 26.36
C SER A 287 -10.82 -15.06 25.71
N THR A 288 -10.86 -14.55 24.50
CA THR A 288 -9.70 -14.15 23.72
C THR A 288 -9.90 -12.71 23.25
N THR A 289 -8.87 -11.89 23.38
CA THR A 289 -8.87 -10.50 22.93
C THR A 289 -7.62 -10.19 22.14
N ILE A 290 -7.75 -9.30 21.17
CA ILE A 290 -6.65 -8.81 20.33
C ILE A 290 -6.68 -7.29 20.28
N SER A 291 -5.50 -6.68 20.31
CA SER A 291 -5.34 -5.25 20.04
C SER A 291 -4.04 -4.99 19.27
N ARG A 292 -4.05 -3.99 18.38
CA ARG A 292 -2.86 -3.56 17.64
C ARG A 292 -1.99 -2.66 18.53
N LEU A 293 -0.69 -2.94 18.59
CA LEU A 293 0.27 -2.17 19.39
C LEU A 293 1.05 -1.18 18.51
N GLY A 294 1.01 0.10 18.87
CA GLY A 294 1.75 1.15 18.14
C GLY A 294 1.22 1.41 16.73
N HIS A 295 -0.04 1.06 16.46
CA HIS A 295 -0.71 1.34 15.19
C HIS A 295 -1.31 2.75 15.26
N GLU A 296 -0.69 3.70 14.57
CA GLU A 296 -1.22 5.06 14.43
C GLU A 296 -2.50 5.04 13.59
N ALA A 297 -3.45 5.89 13.95
CA ALA A 297 -4.69 6.05 13.20
C ALA A 297 -4.38 6.49 11.75
N ARG A 298 -4.91 5.75 10.78
CA ARG A 298 -4.61 5.98 9.37
C ARG A 298 -5.60 6.99 8.76
N PRO A 299 -5.15 7.84 7.81
CA PRO A 299 -6.02 8.82 7.15
C PRO A 299 -7.16 8.22 6.30
N THR A 300 -7.13 6.91 6.03
CA THR A 300 -8.02 6.21 5.09
C THR A 300 -9.25 5.59 5.75
N ALA A 301 -9.35 5.59 7.08
CA ALA A 301 -10.52 5.14 7.81
C ALA A 301 -11.01 6.28 8.73
N PRO A 302 -12.33 6.44 8.93
CA PRO A 302 -12.81 7.35 9.94
C PRO A 302 -12.28 6.92 11.32
N TYR A 303 -11.96 7.89 12.15
CA TYR A 303 -11.60 7.64 13.54
C TYR A 303 -12.72 6.86 14.24
N ALA A 304 -12.36 5.99 15.18
CA ALA A 304 -13.34 5.43 16.11
C ALA A 304 -14.03 6.58 16.86
N GLU A 305 -15.29 6.40 17.26
CA GLU A 305 -16.13 7.48 17.79
C GLU A 305 -15.52 8.15 19.03
N ASP A 306 -14.83 7.37 19.87
CA ASP A 306 -14.09 7.85 21.03
C ASP A 306 -12.90 8.73 20.62
N VAL A 307 -12.08 8.26 19.68
CA VAL A 307 -10.95 9.02 19.13
C VAL A 307 -11.42 10.28 18.40
N TRP A 308 -12.54 10.21 17.70
CA TRP A 308 -13.18 11.36 17.06
C TRP A 308 -13.62 12.40 18.10
N GLY A 309 -14.24 11.95 19.20
CA GLY A 309 -14.57 12.82 20.33
C GLY A 309 -13.36 13.54 20.90
N GLU A 310 -12.26 12.83 21.14
CA GLU A 310 -11.00 13.43 21.63
C GLU A 310 -10.40 14.45 20.65
N LEU A 311 -10.49 14.19 19.34
CA LEU A 311 -10.05 15.10 18.28
C LEU A 311 -10.86 16.39 18.26
N VAL A 312 -12.19 16.29 18.34
CA VAL A 312 -13.08 17.45 18.38
C VAL A 312 -12.79 18.31 19.61
N GLU A 313 -12.67 17.69 20.78
CA GLU A 313 -12.30 18.42 22.01
C GLU A 313 -10.91 19.07 21.90
N GLY A 314 -9.98 18.45 21.17
CA GLY A 314 -8.68 19.02 20.85
C GLY A 314 -8.77 20.26 19.96
N GLY A 315 -9.63 20.21 18.94
CA GLY A 315 -9.93 21.34 18.05
C GLY A 315 -10.52 22.53 18.82
N ASP A 316 -11.53 22.28 19.65
CA ASP A 316 -12.18 23.32 20.46
C ASP A 316 -11.18 24.03 21.39
N ARG A 317 -10.22 23.29 21.96
CA ARG A 317 -9.14 23.88 22.77
C ARG A 317 -8.20 24.76 21.95
N ALA A 318 -7.87 24.35 20.72
CA ALA A 318 -7.01 25.12 19.83
C ALA A 318 -7.69 26.43 19.38
N ASP A 319 -8.97 26.35 19.00
CA ASP A 319 -9.76 27.51 18.60
C ASP A 319 -9.88 28.53 19.74
N ALA A 320 -10.14 28.06 20.97
CA ALA A 320 -10.18 28.93 22.14
C ALA A 320 -8.84 29.66 22.37
N ALA A 321 -7.70 28.99 22.16
CA ALA A 321 -6.39 29.60 22.30
C ALA A 321 -6.10 30.65 21.20
N LEU A 322 -6.50 30.39 19.96
CA LEU A 322 -6.35 31.33 18.84
C LEU A 322 -7.18 32.60 19.05
N VAL A 323 -8.43 32.45 19.50
CA VAL A 323 -9.32 33.58 19.83
C VAL A 323 -8.73 34.41 20.96
N ALA A 324 -8.21 33.78 22.01
CA ALA A 324 -7.57 34.48 23.12
C ALA A 324 -6.33 35.29 22.67
N ALA A 325 -5.62 34.83 21.64
CA ALA A 325 -4.48 35.52 21.05
C ALA A 325 -4.86 36.59 20.01
N GLY A 326 -6.16 36.80 19.74
CA GLY A 326 -6.62 37.73 18.70
C GLY A 326 -6.25 37.30 17.27
N LEU A 327 -6.01 36.01 17.05
CA LEU A 327 -5.65 35.44 15.76
C LEU A 327 -6.90 34.88 15.07
N GLU A 328 -7.18 35.38 13.86
CA GLU A 328 -8.20 34.83 12.98
C GLU A 328 -7.56 33.85 11.98
N VAL A 329 -7.95 32.57 12.04
CA VAL A 329 -7.50 31.54 11.10
C VAL A 329 -8.53 31.39 9.99
N TRP A 330 -8.04 31.34 8.75
CA TRP A 330 -8.85 31.18 7.54
C TRP A 330 -8.40 29.93 6.79
N VAL A 331 -9.34 29.06 6.46
CA VAL A 331 -9.10 27.84 5.69
C VAL A 331 -9.61 28.05 4.26
N GLY A 332 -8.71 28.07 3.28
CA GLY A 332 -9.07 28.01 1.86
C GLY A 332 -9.01 26.57 1.35
N GLY A 333 -9.91 26.20 0.43
CA GLY A 333 -9.72 25.00 -0.40
C GLY A 333 -8.44 25.13 -1.25
N GLU A 334 -7.76 24.01 -1.52
CA GLU A 334 -6.39 23.90 -2.11
C GLU A 334 -5.85 25.21 -2.75
N PRO A 335 -4.79 25.83 -2.18
CA PRO A 335 -4.53 27.24 -2.35
C PRO A 335 -3.92 27.57 -3.72
N THR A 336 -4.48 28.56 -4.41
CA THR A 336 -3.77 29.26 -5.49
C THR A 336 -3.67 30.77 -5.25
N PHE A 337 -4.59 31.38 -4.50
CA PHE A 337 -4.54 32.73 -3.91
C PHE A 337 -5.94 33.06 -3.35
N THR A 338 -6.08 33.50 -2.11
CA THR A 338 -7.36 33.90 -1.49
C THR A 338 -7.37 35.39 -1.18
N ALA A 339 -8.44 36.11 -1.58
CA ALA A 339 -8.57 37.54 -1.34
C ALA A 339 -9.28 37.83 0.01
N ARG A 340 -8.97 38.97 0.66
CA ARG A 340 -9.56 39.38 1.96
C ARG A 340 -10.43 40.63 1.78
N GLY A 341 -11.57 40.68 2.48
CA GLY A 341 -12.40 41.89 2.66
C GLY A 341 -13.77 41.85 1.99
N ASP A 342 -14.20 43.00 1.47
CA ASP A 342 -15.48 43.36 0.79
C ASP A 342 -15.85 42.48 -0.43
N GLN A 343 -15.10 41.41 -0.66
CA GLN A 343 -15.17 40.50 -1.81
C GLN A 343 -15.87 39.17 -1.49
N LEU A 344 -16.52 39.06 -0.32
CA LEU A 344 -17.42 37.95 0.03
C LEU A 344 -18.48 37.70 -1.05
N GLN A 345 -18.92 38.75 -1.75
CA GLN A 345 -19.93 38.69 -2.82
C GLN A 345 -19.42 38.05 -4.14
N ARG A 346 -18.14 37.70 -4.24
CA ARG A 346 -17.55 37.12 -5.46
C ARG A 346 -16.90 35.75 -5.26
N GLN A 347 -17.01 35.17 -4.07
CA GLN A 347 -16.51 33.81 -3.79
C GLN A 347 -17.20 32.75 -4.66
N ASP A 348 -18.42 33.01 -5.13
CA ASP A 348 -19.14 32.09 -6.01
C ASP A 348 -18.66 32.11 -7.47
N ALA A 349 -17.79 33.06 -7.85
CA ALA A 349 -17.26 33.09 -9.21
C ALA A 349 -16.26 31.95 -9.42
N GLU A 350 -16.36 31.30 -10.58
CA GLU A 350 -15.66 30.06 -10.94
C GLU A 350 -14.14 30.12 -10.69
N GLU A 351 -13.50 31.27 -10.95
CA GLU A 351 -12.06 31.48 -10.75
C GLU A 351 -11.59 31.33 -9.27
N TRP A 352 -12.49 31.49 -8.31
CA TRP A 352 -12.21 31.41 -6.86
C TRP A 352 -12.57 30.07 -6.23
N GLN A 353 -13.37 29.24 -6.91
CA GLN A 353 -13.80 27.91 -6.45
C GLN A 353 -12.99 26.77 -7.10
N GLY A 354 -12.69 26.86 -8.40
CA GLY A 354 -12.04 25.75 -9.10
C GLY A 354 -11.49 26.02 -10.50
N GLY A 355 -11.84 27.14 -11.15
CA GLY A 355 -11.39 27.48 -12.50
C GLY A 355 -9.88 27.68 -12.60
N ALA A 356 -9.27 27.09 -13.64
CA ALA A 356 -7.82 27.09 -13.85
C ALA A 356 -7.25 28.49 -14.11
N VAL A 357 -7.97 29.34 -14.86
CA VAL A 357 -7.54 30.70 -15.22
C VAL A 357 -8.72 31.66 -15.16
N GLY A 358 -8.62 32.65 -14.26
CA GLY A 358 -9.54 33.79 -14.20
C GLY A 358 -8.81 35.09 -14.50
N GLU A 359 -9.41 35.98 -15.30
CA GLU A 359 -8.78 37.24 -15.73
C GLU A 359 -8.45 38.16 -14.54
N ASP A 360 -9.31 38.20 -13.52
CA ASP A 360 -9.08 39.01 -12.31
C ASP A 360 -8.03 38.34 -11.41
N LYS A 361 -8.13 37.01 -11.23
CA LYS A 361 -7.15 36.23 -10.46
C LYS A 361 -5.72 36.35 -11.03
N TRP A 362 -5.57 36.28 -12.35
CA TRP A 362 -4.27 36.44 -13.03
C TRP A 362 -3.70 37.85 -12.84
N LYS A 363 -4.51 38.89 -13.04
CA LYS A 363 -4.09 40.29 -12.84
C LYS A 363 -3.61 40.53 -11.41
N ARG A 364 -4.34 40.00 -10.41
CA ARG A 364 -3.99 40.11 -8.98
C ARG A 364 -2.75 39.31 -8.61
N GLY A 365 -2.63 38.08 -9.10
CA GLY A 365 -1.44 37.25 -8.89
C GLY A 365 -0.18 37.94 -9.42
N ARG A 366 -0.26 38.56 -10.60
CA ARG A 366 0.83 39.38 -11.15
C ARG A 366 1.14 40.62 -10.32
N ASP A 367 0.11 41.36 -9.88
CA ASP A 367 0.32 42.54 -9.03
C ASP A 367 0.99 42.17 -7.70
N LEU A 368 0.56 41.07 -7.08
CA LEU A 368 1.22 40.54 -5.88
C LEU A 368 2.67 40.14 -6.16
N ALA A 369 2.92 39.38 -7.23
CA ALA A 369 4.27 38.96 -7.59
C ALA A 369 5.19 40.16 -7.85
N GLU A 370 4.69 41.21 -8.49
CA GLU A 370 5.45 42.44 -8.74
C GLU A 370 5.72 43.21 -7.43
N ARG A 371 4.74 43.32 -6.54
CA ARG A 371 4.95 43.94 -5.22
C ARG A 371 5.95 43.15 -4.37
N LEU A 372 5.88 41.81 -4.40
CA LEU A 372 6.82 40.93 -3.73
C LEU A 372 8.23 41.08 -4.32
N ARG A 373 8.36 41.11 -5.65
CA ARG A 373 9.62 41.40 -6.33
C ARG A 373 10.19 42.75 -5.90
N GLN A 374 9.40 43.82 -5.95
CA GLN A 374 9.85 45.16 -5.54
C GLN A 374 10.28 45.22 -4.07
N ARG A 375 9.56 44.54 -3.17
CA ARG A 375 9.81 44.60 -1.73
C ARG A 375 10.93 43.66 -1.27
N LEU A 376 11.00 42.45 -1.81
CA LEU A 376 11.88 41.38 -1.33
C LEU A 376 13.07 41.14 -2.26
N ALA A 377 12.96 41.50 -3.54
CA ALA A 377 13.94 41.17 -4.57
C ALA A 377 14.03 42.24 -5.70
N PRO A 378 14.48 43.48 -5.44
CA PRO A 378 14.43 44.59 -6.42
C PRO A 378 15.15 44.31 -7.75
N GLY A 379 16.21 43.50 -7.73
CA GLY A 379 16.96 43.01 -8.91
C GLY A 379 16.54 41.63 -9.42
N GLY A 380 15.49 41.04 -8.81
CA GLY A 380 14.93 39.76 -9.20
C GLY A 380 14.05 39.86 -10.45
N VAL A 381 13.80 38.71 -11.06
CA VAL A 381 12.97 38.53 -12.26
C VAL A 381 11.73 37.71 -11.93
N ILE A 382 10.62 38.01 -12.59
CA ILE A 382 9.41 37.17 -12.53
C ILE A 382 9.45 36.20 -13.70
N LEU A 383 9.44 34.91 -13.38
CA LEU A 383 9.31 33.85 -14.37
C LEU A 383 7.86 33.37 -14.40
N HIS A 384 7.24 33.43 -15.57
CA HIS A 384 5.95 32.80 -15.80
C HIS A 384 6.17 31.36 -16.24
N ARG A 385 5.65 30.40 -15.45
CA ARG A 385 5.70 28.97 -15.75
C ARG A 385 4.31 28.36 -15.80
N MET A 386 4.24 27.21 -16.45
CA MET A 386 3.09 26.30 -16.34
C MET A 386 3.09 25.72 -14.91
N GLY A 387 1.98 25.90 -14.22
CA GLY A 387 1.68 25.30 -12.93
C GLY A 387 1.12 23.87 -13.08
N LYS A 388 0.51 23.38 -12.01
CA LYS A 388 -0.09 22.04 -11.98
C LYS A 388 -1.26 21.93 -12.96
N ASN A 389 -1.35 20.80 -13.66
CA ASN A 389 -2.49 20.45 -14.51
C ASN A 389 -3.32 19.39 -13.78
N TYR A 390 -4.60 19.66 -13.52
CA TYR A 390 -5.48 18.68 -12.89
C TYR A 390 -6.27 17.87 -13.95
N PRO A 391 -6.61 16.60 -13.66
CA PRO A 391 -7.47 15.82 -14.55
C PRO A 391 -8.79 16.54 -14.83
N GLY A 392 -9.15 16.68 -16.11
CA GLY A 392 -10.34 17.40 -16.55
C GLY A 392 -10.12 18.88 -16.89
N GLU A 393 -8.97 19.46 -16.56
CA GLU A 393 -8.58 20.80 -17.04
C GLU A 393 -7.96 20.70 -18.44
N SER A 394 -8.40 21.57 -19.33
CA SER A 394 -7.94 21.70 -20.73
C SER A 394 -6.54 22.31 -20.83
N LEU A 395 -6.20 23.21 -19.91
CA LEU A 395 -4.93 23.92 -19.82
C LEU A 395 -4.35 23.81 -18.40
N PRO A 396 -3.02 23.68 -18.27
CA PRO A 396 -2.37 23.76 -16.98
C PRO A 396 -2.61 25.12 -16.34
N ARG A 397 -2.68 25.14 -15.01
CA ARG A 397 -2.71 26.39 -14.24
C ARG A 397 -1.41 27.17 -14.44
N TRP A 398 -1.34 28.38 -13.91
CA TRP A 398 -0.16 29.25 -14.01
C TRP A 398 0.62 29.31 -12.70
N ALA A 399 1.92 29.52 -12.81
CA ALA A 399 2.83 29.77 -11.69
C ALA A 399 3.66 31.02 -11.97
N LEU A 400 3.82 31.87 -10.94
CA LEU A 400 4.67 33.06 -10.97
C LEU A 400 5.78 32.91 -9.94
N ASP A 401 7.01 32.74 -10.42
CA ASP A 401 8.17 32.66 -9.53
C ASP A 401 8.90 33.99 -9.50
N VAL A 402 9.17 34.49 -8.30
CA VAL A 402 10.06 35.62 -8.09
C VAL A 402 11.45 35.06 -7.79
N ILE A 403 12.35 35.15 -8.77
CA ILE A 403 13.70 34.59 -8.67
C ILE A 403 14.69 35.73 -8.49
N ALA A 404 15.59 35.60 -7.53
CA ALA A 404 16.63 36.58 -7.24
C ALA A 404 17.93 35.92 -6.80
N ARG A 405 19.04 36.64 -6.92
CA ARG A 405 20.32 36.18 -6.37
C ARG A 405 20.34 36.45 -4.87
N ARG A 406 20.96 35.53 -4.13
CA ARG A 406 21.17 35.69 -2.67
C ARG A 406 22.10 36.86 -2.32
N ASP A 407 22.97 37.25 -3.25
CA ASP A 407 23.90 38.38 -3.08
C ASP A 407 23.27 39.75 -3.42
N GLY A 408 22.00 39.80 -3.82
CA GLY A 408 21.28 41.04 -4.11
C GLY A 408 21.60 41.68 -5.46
N GLU A 409 22.56 41.13 -6.22
CA GLU A 409 22.89 41.61 -7.56
C GLU A 409 21.72 41.33 -8.54
N PRO A 410 21.51 42.18 -9.55
CA PRO A 410 20.42 42.00 -10.50
C PRO A 410 20.67 40.77 -11.39
N LEU A 411 19.66 39.89 -11.53
CA LEU A 411 19.70 38.77 -12.48
C LEU A 411 19.59 39.24 -13.93
N TRP A 412 18.88 40.34 -14.14
CA TRP A 412 18.64 40.92 -15.44
C TRP A 412 18.81 42.44 -15.33
N PRO A 413 19.69 43.06 -16.13
CA PRO A 413 19.81 44.51 -16.14
C PRO A 413 18.48 45.11 -16.60
N ALA A 414 18.05 46.20 -15.96
CA ALA A 414 16.74 46.82 -16.19
C ALA A 414 16.54 47.14 -17.68
N ARG A 415 15.79 46.26 -18.35
CA ARG A 415 15.28 46.42 -19.72
C ARG A 415 13.79 46.22 -19.64
N GLU A 416 13.03 47.09 -20.28
CA GLU A 416 11.58 46.91 -20.40
C GLU A 416 11.29 45.60 -21.13
N LEU A 417 10.61 44.68 -20.45
CA LEU A 417 10.01 43.51 -21.09
C LEU A 417 8.81 44.02 -21.90
N ARG A 418 8.89 43.90 -23.22
CA ARG A 418 7.79 44.27 -24.11
C ARG A 418 6.86 43.06 -24.28
N ASP A 419 5.56 43.28 -24.15
CA ASP A 419 4.51 42.25 -24.26
C ASP A 419 3.97 42.11 -25.70
N ASP A 420 4.79 42.47 -26.71
CA ASP A 420 4.42 42.58 -28.13
C ASP A 420 5.04 41.48 -29.02
N ALA A 421 5.09 40.25 -28.51
CA ALA A 421 5.70 39.13 -29.23
C ALA A 421 4.95 38.81 -30.54
N THR A 422 5.60 39.06 -31.68
CA THR A 422 5.14 38.64 -33.02
C THR A 422 6.04 37.56 -33.62
N PRO A 423 5.57 36.76 -34.60
CA PRO A 423 6.41 35.81 -35.33
C PRO A 423 7.66 36.46 -35.95
N GLU A 424 7.57 37.70 -36.42
CA GLU A 424 8.70 38.46 -36.98
C GLU A 424 9.72 38.86 -35.90
N ALA A 425 9.23 39.19 -34.69
CA ALA A 425 10.11 39.43 -33.55
C ALA A 425 10.84 38.15 -33.12
N ALA A 426 10.13 37.01 -33.10
CA ALA A 426 10.72 35.71 -32.82
C ALA A 426 11.79 35.30 -33.85
N GLN A 427 11.58 35.62 -35.14
CA GLN A 427 12.59 35.39 -36.18
C GLN A 427 13.89 36.15 -35.87
N ARG A 428 13.80 37.46 -35.62
CA ARG A 428 14.98 38.31 -35.31
C ARG A 428 15.74 37.81 -34.09
N VAL A 429 15.01 37.35 -33.07
CA VAL A 429 15.62 36.75 -31.87
C VAL A 429 16.34 35.45 -32.24
N GLY A 430 15.73 34.58 -33.03
CA GLY A 430 16.35 33.35 -33.51
C GLY A 430 17.63 33.59 -34.32
N GLU A 431 17.63 34.59 -35.21
CA GLU A 431 18.79 34.97 -36.01
C GLU A 431 19.92 35.53 -35.15
N ALA A 432 19.60 36.42 -34.20
CA ALA A 432 20.55 36.96 -33.25
C ALA A 432 21.13 35.86 -32.35
N PHE A 433 20.31 34.89 -31.95
CA PHE A 433 20.74 33.75 -31.14
C PHE A 433 21.67 32.82 -31.93
N ALA A 434 21.34 32.49 -33.18
CA ALA A 434 22.22 31.73 -34.06
C ALA A 434 23.58 32.41 -34.26
N ALA A 435 23.59 33.73 -34.48
CA ALA A 435 24.81 34.53 -34.60
C ALA A 435 25.65 34.50 -33.32
N ALA A 436 25.02 34.64 -32.15
CA ALA A 436 25.71 34.56 -30.85
C ALA A 436 26.32 33.18 -30.58
N LEU A 437 25.69 32.11 -31.10
CA LEU A 437 26.20 30.74 -31.00
C LEU A 437 27.23 30.38 -32.08
N GLY A 438 27.45 31.26 -33.07
CA GLY A 438 28.37 31.01 -34.19
C GLY A 438 27.88 29.95 -35.18
N VAL A 439 26.56 29.74 -35.27
CA VAL A 439 25.93 28.77 -36.18
C VAL A 439 25.15 29.49 -37.29
N ALA A 440 24.91 28.78 -38.40
CA ALA A 440 24.04 29.30 -39.45
C ALA A 440 22.61 29.52 -38.91
N PRO A 441 21.88 30.56 -39.36
CA PRO A 441 20.50 30.81 -38.94
C PRO A 441 19.52 29.90 -39.69
N GLU A 442 19.63 28.58 -39.52
CA GLU A 442 18.74 27.57 -40.12
C GLU A 442 17.38 27.53 -39.38
N LEU A 443 16.64 28.63 -39.43
CA LEU A 443 15.34 28.77 -38.79
C LEU A 443 14.24 28.12 -39.64
N HIS A 444 13.41 27.31 -39.00
CA HIS A 444 12.22 26.69 -39.58
C HIS A 444 10.97 27.49 -39.18
N ALA A 445 10.28 28.06 -40.17
CA ALA A 445 8.96 28.62 -39.97
C ALA A 445 7.96 27.51 -39.61
N ALA A 446 7.24 27.69 -38.51
CA ALA A 446 6.24 26.75 -38.02
C ALA A 446 4.83 27.27 -38.33
N TYR A 447 3.95 26.34 -38.72
CA TYR A 447 2.57 26.60 -39.13
C TYR A 447 1.61 25.69 -38.36
N GLU A 448 0.38 26.13 -38.12
CA GLU A 448 -0.69 25.22 -37.67
C GLU A 448 -1.09 24.29 -38.83
N ASP A 449 -1.34 23.01 -38.56
CA ASP A 449 -1.65 22.03 -39.61
C ASP A 449 -3.04 22.24 -40.23
N PRO A 450 -3.15 22.62 -41.52
CA PRO A 450 -4.44 22.85 -42.19
C PRO A 450 -5.35 21.62 -42.21
N TRP A 451 -4.77 20.41 -42.32
CA TRP A 451 -5.56 19.18 -42.47
C TRP A 451 -6.23 18.77 -41.18
N GLU A 452 -5.56 18.98 -40.05
CA GLU A 452 -6.16 18.74 -38.73
C GLU A 452 -7.29 19.71 -38.44
N ILE A 453 -7.15 20.96 -38.88
CA ILE A 453 -8.19 21.98 -38.76
C ILE A 453 -9.42 21.61 -39.58
N LEU A 454 -9.23 21.21 -40.85
CA LEU A 454 -10.32 20.76 -41.72
C LEU A 454 -10.98 19.47 -41.23
N ARG A 455 -10.20 18.56 -40.65
CA ARG A 455 -10.71 17.32 -40.03
C ARG A 455 -11.57 17.62 -38.82
N ALA A 456 -11.14 18.55 -37.96
CA ALA A 456 -11.90 18.99 -36.80
C ALA A 456 -13.19 19.71 -37.22
N GLU A 457 -13.13 20.58 -38.23
CA GLU A 457 -14.31 21.26 -38.79
C GLU A 457 -15.33 20.27 -39.38
N ALA A 458 -14.87 19.28 -40.14
CA ALA A 458 -15.74 18.27 -40.76
C ALA A 458 -16.43 17.31 -39.76
N GLN A 459 -15.95 17.27 -38.52
CA GLN A 459 -16.54 16.47 -37.43
C GLN A 459 -17.60 17.26 -36.64
N LEU A 460 -17.82 18.54 -36.94
CA LEU A 460 -18.85 19.35 -36.30
C LEU A 460 -20.26 18.91 -36.78
N PRO A 461 -21.28 18.95 -35.91
CA PRO A 461 -22.67 18.68 -36.28
C PRO A 461 -23.19 19.62 -37.40
N VAL A 462 -24.10 19.11 -38.26
CA VAL A 462 -24.60 19.79 -39.47
C VAL A 462 -25.41 21.06 -39.17
N ASP A 463 -25.96 21.15 -37.96
CA ASP A 463 -26.76 22.26 -37.44
C ASP A 463 -25.91 23.36 -36.77
N LEU A 464 -24.58 23.21 -36.76
CA LEU A 464 -23.65 24.19 -36.20
C LEU A 464 -23.13 25.13 -37.29
N ASP A 465 -23.39 26.44 -37.19
CA ASP A 465 -22.66 27.45 -37.97
C ASP A 465 -21.41 27.88 -37.18
N PRO A 466 -20.17 27.58 -37.64
CA PRO A 466 -18.93 27.96 -36.95
C PRO A 466 -18.76 29.47 -36.77
N ARG A 467 -19.47 30.29 -37.56
CA ARG A 467 -19.39 31.76 -37.56
C ARG A 467 -20.51 32.41 -36.77
N ALA A 468 -21.55 31.67 -36.41
CA ALA A 468 -22.69 32.17 -35.66
C ALA A 468 -22.99 31.27 -34.44
N ALA A 469 -22.79 31.83 -33.25
CA ALA A 469 -23.36 31.42 -31.96
C ALA A 469 -22.46 30.71 -30.93
N GLY A 470 -22.86 30.91 -29.66
CA GLY A 470 -22.40 30.17 -28.50
C GLY A 470 -23.17 28.86 -28.31
N LEU A 471 -22.42 27.81 -27.93
CA LEU A 471 -22.84 26.51 -27.42
C LEU A 471 -21.93 26.03 -26.24
N ASP A 472 -22.22 24.86 -25.70
CA ASP A 472 -21.96 24.41 -24.32
C ASP A 472 -20.49 24.20 -23.86
N ASP A 473 -19.51 24.02 -24.75
CA ASP A 473 -18.07 24.14 -24.41
C ASP A 473 -17.50 25.45 -24.98
N PRO A 474 -17.24 26.47 -24.13
CA PRO A 474 -16.73 27.77 -24.56
C PRO A 474 -15.28 27.76 -25.06
N GLU A 475 -14.47 26.76 -24.75
CA GLU A 475 -13.01 26.80 -24.94
C GLU A 475 -12.55 26.21 -26.27
N GLU A 476 -13.05 25.01 -26.61
CA GLU A 476 -12.73 24.33 -27.88
C GLU A 476 -13.25 25.13 -29.09
N ARG A 477 -14.52 25.55 -28.99
CA ARG A 477 -14.98 26.94 -29.10
C ARG A 477 -14.05 28.00 -29.72
N ARG A 478 -13.55 28.83 -28.80
CA ARG A 478 -12.65 29.96 -29.04
C ARG A 478 -11.35 29.53 -29.74
N ARG A 479 -10.93 28.28 -29.60
CA ARG A 479 -9.75 27.74 -30.28
C ARG A 479 -9.97 27.59 -31.78
N LEU A 480 -11.06 26.94 -32.20
CA LEU A 480 -11.41 26.80 -33.63
C LEU A 480 -11.62 28.16 -34.30
N ALA A 481 -12.35 29.07 -33.65
CA ALA A 481 -12.57 30.43 -34.16
C ALA A 481 -11.26 31.22 -34.33
N ARG A 482 -10.36 31.21 -33.32
CA ARG A 482 -9.04 31.88 -33.40
C ARG A 482 -8.16 31.33 -34.51
N ILE A 483 -8.21 30.03 -34.76
CA ILE A 483 -7.38 29.37 -35.79
C ILE A 483 -7.90 29.72 -37.19
N LEU A 484 -9.22 29.74 -37.39
CA LEU A 484 -9.85 30.17 -38.65
C LEU A 484 -9.64 31.66 -38.92
N ASP A 485 -9.72 32.53 -37.90
CA ASP A 485 -9.46 33.98 -38.00
C ASP A 485 -7.99 34.32 -38.30
N ARG A 486 -7.04 33.57 -37.69
CA ARG A 486 -5.60 33.77 -37.96
C ARG A 486 -5.24 33.47 -39.41
N GLY A 487 -5.98 32.57 -40.07
CA GLY A 487 -5.79 32.20 -41.47
C GLY A 487 -4.76 31.08 -41.63
N VAL A 488 -5.14 30.09 -42.45
CA VAL A 488 -4.32 28.93 -42.80
C VAL A 488 -3.07 29.38 -43.58
N GLY A 489 -1.88 28.96 -43.14
CA GLY A 489 -0.62 29.25 -43.84
C GLY A 489 0.18 30.46 -43.33
N LYS A 490 -0.23 31.08 -42.21
CA LYS A 490 0.61 32.08 -41.52
C LYS A 490 1.62 31.42 -40.58
N VAL A 491 2.80 32.03 -40.49
CA VAL A 491 3.84 31.61 -39.53
C VAL A 491 3.35 31.91 -38.12
N VAL A 492 3.33 30.90 -37.26
CA VAL A 492 2.94 31.04 -35.83
C VAL A 492 4.15 31.01 -34.89
N GLY A 493 5.32 30.66 -35.40
CA GLY A 493 6.58 30.68 -34.65
C GLY A 493 7.76 30.19 -35.49
N TRP A 494 8.93 30.17 -34.88
CA TRP A 494 10.18 29.74 -35.51
C TRP A 494 10.90 28.71 -34.64
N VAL A 495 11.55 27.75 -35.27
CA VAL A 495 12.31 26.69 -34.61
C VAL A 495 13.74 26.72 -35.11
N LEU A 496 14.70 26.80 -34.20
CA LEU A 496 16.14 26.67 -34.49
C LEU A 496 16.62 25.31 -33.96
N PRO A 497 16.90 24.33 -34.83
CA PRO A 497 17.50 23.07 -34.40
C PRO A 497 18.93 23.31 -33.91
N LEU A 498 19.24 22.84 -32.71
CA LEU A 498 20.56 22.98 -32.09
C LEU A 498 21.03 21.63 -31.56
N GLY A 499 22.31 21.32 -31.79
CA GLY A 499 22.97 20.15 -31.25
C GLY A 499 24.43 20.43 -30.91
N ARG A 500 25.05 19.54 -30.12
CA ARG A 500 26.49 19.55 -29.82
C ARG A 500 27.14 18.22 -30.20
N ARG A 501 28.43 18.24 -30.55
CA ARG A 501 29.16 17.02 -30.98
C ARG A 501 29.34 16.09 -29.79
N THR A 502 28.80 14.88 -29.92
CA THR A 502 29.00 13.81 -28.95
C THR A 502 30.23 13.00 -29.34
N THR A 503 30.95 12.50 -28.34
CA THR A 503 32.00 11.50 -28.53
C THR A 503 31.40 10.14 -28.88
N ALA A 504 32.23 9.19 -29.33
CA ALA A 504 31.79 7.81 -29.61
C ALA A 504 31.16 7.09 -28.39
N LYS A 505 31.35 7.63 -27.17
CA LYS A 505 30.73 7.15 -25.92
C LYS A 505 29.54 8.01 -25.45
N GLY A 506 28.99 8.88 -26.30
CA GLY A 506 27.82 9.70 -25.99
C GLY A 506 28.06 10.94 -25.11
N LYS A 507 29.28 11.14 -24.56
CA LYS A 507 29.59 12.37 -23.80
C LYS A 507 29.77 13.57 -24.72
N VAL A 508 29.18 14.71 -24.34
CA VAL A 508 29.39 16.03 -24.95
C VAL A 508 30.59 16.70 -24.27
N PRO A 509 31.70 16.97 -24.98
CA PRO A 509 32.80 17.78 -24.44
C PRO A 509 32.36 19.21 -24.09
N ASP A 510 32.93 19.80 -23.05
CA ASP A 510 32.58 21.17 -22.61
C ASP A 510 32.84 22.23 -23.68
N ASP A 511 33.83 22.00 -24.55
CA ASP A 511 34.25 22.83 -25.67
C ASP A 511 33.60 22.46 -27.01
N ALA A 512 32.67 21.51 -27.02
CA ALA A 512 32.03 21.06 -28.26
C ALA A 512 31.28 22.21 -28.94
N PRO A 513 31.61 22.55 -30.20
CA PRO A 513 30.93 23.63 -30.89
C PRO A 513 29.46 23.28 -31.11
N TRP A 514 28.61 24.30 -31.04
CA TRP A 514 27.22 24.20 -31.44
C TRP A 514 27.15 23.91 -32.94
N ARG A 515 26.18 23.08 -33.32
CA ARG A 515 25.78 22.87 -34.71
C ARG A 515 24.29 23.07 -34.83
N THR A 516 23.88 23.44 -36.04
CA THR A 516 22.50 23.44 -36.47
C THR A 516 22.35 22.52 -37.66
N GLU A 517 21.13 22.15 -37.99
CA GLU A 517 20.81 21.40 -39.19
C GLU A 517 19.48 21.89 -39.75
N ARG A 518 19.32 21.78 -41.06
CA ARG A 518 18.04 22.05 -41.71
C ARG A 518 17.24 20.76 -41.78
N TRP A 519 16.14 20.69 -41.02
CA TRP A 519 15.24 19.53 -41.04
C TRP A 519 14.64 19.30 -42.42
N LYS A 520 14.70 18.05 -42.88
CA LYS A 520 14.04 17.60 -44.10
C LYS A 520 12.70 16.98 -43.74
N LEU A 521 11.62 17.65 -44.12
CA LEU A 521 10.26 17.25 -43.79
C LEU A 521 9.55 16.73 -45.04
N ARG A 522 8.75 15.69 -44.91
CA ARG A 522 8.00 15.09 -46.04
C ARG A 522 7.02 16.08 -46.69
N ARG A 523 6.46 17.00 -45.92
CA ARG A 523 5.54 18.05 -46.38
C ARG A 523 6.23 19.37 -46.70
N GLU A 524 7.57 19.39 -46.72
CA GLU A 524 8.45 20.56 -46.95
C GLU A 524 8.34 21.70 -45.92
N GLN A 525 7.20 21.84 -45.23
CA GLN A 525 6.94 22.79 -44.15
C GLN A 525 6.80 22.11 -42.79
N LEU A 526 7.09 22.86 -41.72
CA LEU A 526 6.95 22.41 -40.34
C LEU A 526 5.53 22.70 -39.83
N PHE A 527 4.70 21.67 -39.80
CA PHE A 527 3.35 21.73 -39.24
C PHE A 527 3.34 21.28 -37.78
N LEU A 528 2.78 22.11 -36.90
CA LEU A 528 2.64 21.84 -35.48
C LEU A 528 1.41 20.97 -35.23
N VAL A 529 1.48 20.17 -34.17
CA VAL A 529 0.27 19.59 -33.56
C VAL A 529 -0.63 20.76 -33.10
N PRO A 530 -1.91 20.80 -33.48
CA PRO A 530 -2.77 21.93 -33.13
C PRO A 530 -2.98 22.04 -31.61
N GLY A 531 -2.83 23.24 -31.03
CA GLY A 531 -3.03 23.44 -29.60
C GLY A 531 -2.53 24.79 -29.09
N ASP A 532 -2.90 25.13 -27.86
CA ASP A 532 -2.51 26.40 -27.22
C ASP A 532 -1.18 26.30 -26.43
N SER A 533 -0.57 25.10 -26.38
CA SER A 533 0.74 24.88 -25.76
C SER A 533 1.88 25.59 -26.51
N PRO A 534 3.02 25.89 -25.85
CA PRO A 534 4.21 26.40 -26.52
C PRO A 534 4.65 25.51 -27.68
N ILE A 535 5.09 26.12 -28.81
CA ILE A 535 5.36 25.40 -30.06
C ILE A 535 6.36 24.24 -29.90
N GLY A 536 7.30 24.33 -28.96
CA GLY A 536 8.30 23.29 -28.68
C GLY A 536 7.70 21.96 -28.23
N LEU A 537 6.56 22.00 -27.52
CA LEU A 537 5.82 20.81 -27.11
C LEU A 537 4.90 20.27 -28.22
N ARG A 538 4.73 21.03 -29.30
CA ARG A 538 3.83 20.72 -30.42
C ARG A 538 4.60 20.30 -31.68
N LEU A 539 5.92 20.08 -31.57
CA LEU A 539 6.75 19.71 -32.70
C LEU A 539 6.50 18.25 -33.13
N PRO A 540 6.38 17.96 -34.44
CA PRO A 540 6.20 16.61 -34.95
C PRO A 540 7.54 15.85 -35.00
N LEU A 541 8.19 15.66 -33.84
CA LEU A 541 9.55 15.10 -33.76
C LEU A 541 9.68 13.71 -34.41
N ALA A 542 8.61 12.91 -34.40
CA ALA A 542 8.55 11.60 -35.05
C ALA A 542 8.62 11.66 -36.59
N SER A 543 8.40 12.83 -37.19
CA SER A 543 8.46 13.04 -38.64
C SER A 543 9.87 13.38 -39.16
N LEU A 544 10.87 13.43 -38.28
CA LEU A 544 12.27 13.72 -38.62
C LEU A 544 13.01 12.41 -38.96
N LEU A 545 13.83 12.44 -40.03
CA LEU A 545 14.78 11.37 -40.37
C LEU A 545 15.83 11.29 -39.25
N ASP A 546 15.98 10.11 -38.64
CA ASP A 546 16.72 9.93 -37.40
C ASP A 546 16.19 10.85 -36.29
N ALA A 547 14.93 10.64 -35.91
CA ALA A 547 14.31 11.34 -34.79
C ALA A 547 15.36 11.47 -33.67
N PRO A 548 15.77 12.70 -33.30
CA PRO A 548 16.77 12.85 -32.26
C PRO A 548 16.20 12.09 -31.08
N SER A 549 16.91 11.06 -30.63
CA SER A 549 16.56 10.39 -29.39
C SER A 549 16.75 11.46 -28.33
N VAL A 550 15.71 12.23 -28.05
CA VAL A 550 15.62 13.05 -26.86
C VAL A 550 15.48 12.03 -25.75
N THR A 551 16.62 11.46 -25.38
CA THR A 551 16.79 11.04 -24.01
C THR A 551 16.68 12.35 -23.25
N TRP A 552 15.51 12.55 -22.64
CA TRP A 552 15.47 13.36 -21.43
C TRP A 552 16.42 12.64 -20.50
N GLY A 553 17.70 13.02 -20.54
CA GLY A 553 18.54 12.78 -19.38
C GLY A 553 17.76 13.40 -18.24
N ASP A 554 17.59 12.65 -17.16
CA ASP A 554 17.12 13.23 -15.90
C ASP A 554 17.77 14.60 -15.79
N ALA A 555 16.93 15.64 -15.62
CA ALA A 555 17.44 17.00 -15.48
C ALA A 555 18.65 16.90 -14.56
N PRO A 556 19.85 17.36 -14.99
CA PRO A 556 21.05 17.20 -14.18
C PRO A 556 20.66 17.65 -12.79
N ASP A 557 20.86 16.79 -11.79
CA ASP A 557 20.44 17.02 -10.42
C ASP A 557 21.10 18.33 -10.01
N LEU A 558 20.36 19.43 -10.19
CA LEU A 558 20.89 20.75 -9.94
C LEU A 558 21.10 20.72 -8.44
N PRO A 559 22.34 20.92 -7.96
CA PRO A 559 22.63 20.76 -6.54
C PRO A 559 21.60 21.57 -5.77
N ASP A 560 20.82 20.88 -4.93
CA ASP A 560 19.81 21.54 -4.12
C ASP A 560 20.54 22.65 -3.35
N PRO A 561 20.23 23.93 -3.57
CA PRO A 561 20.95 25.04 -2.93
C PRO A 561 20.71 25.08 -1.40
N ARG A 562 19.97 24.09 -0.84
CA ARG A 562 19.82 23.76 0.58
C ARG A 562 20.71 22.59 1.03
N ARG A 563 21.11 21.69 0.14
CA ARG A 563 22.18 20.72 0.38
C ARG A 563 23.50 21.45 0.15
N GLY A 564 23.95 22.16 1.17
CA GLY A 564 25.27 22.79 1.15
C GLY A 564 26.34 21.76 0.81
N ASP A 565 27.35 22.18 0.04
CA ASP A 565 28.55 21.39 -0.17
C ASP A 565 29.06 20.88 1.19
N GLU A 566 29.05 19.57 1.40
CA GLU A 566 29.56 18.94 2.63
C GLU A 566 31.06 19.29 2.89
N ALA A 567 31.71 19.96 1.94
CA ALA A 567 33.07 20.48 2.05
C ALA A 567 33.18 21.90 2.68
N THR A 568 32.08 22.62 2.97
CA THR A 568 32.15 23.99 3.56
C THR A 568 31.45 24.15 4.92
N ALA A 569 31.13 23.05 5.62
CA ALA A 569 30.55 23.10 6.97
C ALA A 569 31.49 23.60 8.09
N ALA A 570 32.69 24.08 7.77
CA ALA A 570 33.60 24.70 8.72
C ALA A 570 33.80 26.18 8.36
N ALA A 571 32.88 27.02 8.86
CA ALA A 571 33.01 28.47 9.12
C ALA A 571 31.88 29.33 8.48
N GLN A 572 30.67 29.25 9.03
CA GLN A 572 29.77 30.40 9.06
C GLN A 572 29.11 30.51 10.45
N PRO A 573 29.15 31.68 11.11
CA PRO A 573 28.42 31.88 12.37
C PRO A 573 26.92 31.93 12.09
N ALA A 574 26.14 31.30 12.97
CA ALA A 574 24.68 31.28 12.91
C ALA A 574 24.11 32.72 12.87
N PRO A 575 23.04 32.98 12.08
CA PRO A 575 22.33 34.24 12.16
C PRO A 575 21.72 34.38 13.57
N PRO A 576 21.66 35.61 14.12
CA PRO A 576 21.11 35.84 15.45
C PRO A 576 19.64 35.42 15.48
N ALA A 577 19.30 34.62 16.50
CA ALA A 577 17.93 34.23 16.76
C ALA A 577 17.04 35.47 16.88
N ALA A 578 15.97 35.53 16.08
CA ALA A 578 14.93 36.53 16.25
C ALA A 578 14.25 36.26 17.61
N ILE A 579 14.53 37.14 18.58
CA ILE A 579 13.84 37.17 19.86
C ILE A 579 12.40 37.60 19.57
N ILE A 580 11.45 36.67 19.72
CA ILE A 580 10.04 36.99 19.84
C ILE A 580 9.88 37.61 21.24
N PRO A 581 9.40 38.87 21.38
CA PRO A 581 9.17 39.44 22.69
C PRO A 581 8.01 38.72 23.38
N ASP A 582 8.22 38.37 24.64
CA ASP A 582 7.24 37.79 25.56
C ASP A 582 6.03 38.74 25.72
N PRO A 583 4.78 38.30 25.47
CA PRO A 583 3.62 39.15 25.69
C PRO A 583 3.30 39.18 27.19
N GLN A 584 3.53 40.35 27.81
CA GLN A 584 2.85 40.73 29.05
C GLN A 584 1.38 41.07 28.80
#